data_AF-A0A0Q5SI43-F1
#
_entry.id   AF-A0A0Q5SI43-F1
#
_cell.length_a   1.000
_cell.length_b   1.000
_cell.length_c   1.000
_cell.angle_alpha   90.00
_cell.angle_beta   90.00
_cell.angle_gamma   90.00
#
_symmetry.space_group_name_H-M   'P 1'
#
loop_
_entity.id
_entity.type
_entity.pdbx_description
1 polymer ?
#
loop_
_entity_poly.entity_id
_entity_poly.type
_entity_poly.pdbx_seq_one_letter_code
_entity_poly.pdbx_strand_id
1 'polypeptide(L)' 'MLILRCSDRLDEVGLGYTCMVGVRSLRHMTTPAMVDAMTAVGVPTKQVNRVGFYNILSSLSIPRSALRGDADYAAR' A
#
# COMPACT_ATOMS: atom_id res chain seq x y z
N MET A 1 3.50 6.30 8.89
CA MET A 1 3.01 5.14 8.13
C MET A 1 1.54 5.37 7.83
N LEU A 2 1.05 4.88 6.69
CA LEU A 2 -0.32 5.09 6.20
C LEU A 2 -0.83 3.81 5.52
N ILE A 3 -2.09 3.46 5.70
CA ILE A 3 -2.74 2.41 4.92
C ILE A 3 -3.34 3.05 3.66
N LEU A 4 -2.94 2.57 2.49
CA LEU A 4 -3.49 2.96 1.20
C LEU A 4 -4.41 1.87 0.68
N ARG A 5 -5.61 2.28 0.26
CA ARG A 5 -6.56 1.42 -0.44
C ARG A 5 -6.76 1.97 -1.85
N CYS A 6 -6.46 1.17 -2.86
CA CYS A 6 -6.75 1.45 -4.25
C CYS A 6 -7.77 0.44 -4.76
N SER A 7 -8.96 0.89 -5.16
CA SER A 7 -9.98 0.03 -5.77
C SER A 7 -9.77 -0.18 -7.27
N ASP A 8 -8.95 0.68 -7.89
CA ASP A 8 -8.68 0.62 -9.33
C ASP A 8 -7.74 -0.54 -9.68
N ARG A 9 -7.69 -0.87 -10.97
CA ARG A 9 -6.74 -1.83 -11.52
C ARG A 9 -5.33 -1.24 -11.57
N LEU A 10 -4.40 -1.86 -10.87
CA LEU A 10 -2.96 -1.62 -10.94
C LEU A 10 -2.32 -2.60 -11.93
N ASP A 11 -1.22 -2.19 -12.56
CA ASP A 11 -0.60 -3.00 -13.63
C ASP A 11 0.09 -4.24 -13.04
N GLU A 12 0.62 -4.11 -11.84
CA GLU A 12 1.50 -5.09 -11.20
C GLU A 12 0.73 -6.16 -10.41
N VAL A 13 -0.46 -5.81 -9.89
CA VAL A 13 -1.21 -6.62 -8.92
C VAL A 13 -2.67 -6.84 -9.30
N GLY A 14 -3.15 -6.22 -10.38
CA GLY A 14 -4.51 -6.39 -10.86
C GLY A 14 -5.53 -5.49 -10.14
N LEU A 15 -6.74 -5.99 -9.93
CA LEU A 15 -7.85 -5.19 -9.39
C LEU A 15 -7.83 -5.17 -7.87
N GLY A 16 -7.81 -3.96 -7.30
CA GLY A 16 -7.93 -3.79 -5.85
C GLY A 16 -6.65 -4.13 -5.11
N TYR A 17 -6.06 -3.16 -4.42
CA TYR A 17 -4.85 -3.36 -3.63
C TYR A 17 -4.89 -2.54 -2.35
N THR A 18 -4.58 -3.19 -1.23
CA THR A 18 -4.46 -2.51 0.07
C THR A 18 -3.08 -2.77 0.64
N CYS A 19 -2.32 -1.71 0.90
CA CYS A 19 -1.00 -1.83 1.47
C CYS A 19 -0.76 -0.77 2.54
N MET A 20 0.09 -1.10 3.49
CA MET A 20 0.68 -0.14 4.38
C MET A 20 1.95 0.41 3.74
N VAL A 21 2.10 1.72 3.78
CA VAL A 21 3.28 2.39 3.24
C VAL A 21 3.95 3.26 4.30
N GLY A 22 5.27 3.30 4.21
CA GLY A 22 6.14 4.23 4.90
C GLY A 22 7.22 4.72 3.94
N VAL A 23 8.11 5.59 4.42
CA VAL A 23 9.28 6.00 3.62
C VAL A 23 10.09 4.76 3.28
N ARG A 24 10.23 4.46 1.99
CA ARG A 24 10.98 3.31 1.46
C ARG A 24 10.50 1.95 2.01
N SER A 25 9.24 1.86 2.45
CA SER A 25 8.65 0.61 2.93
C SER A 25 7.22 0.42 2.45
N LEU A 26 6.90 -0.81 2.08
CA LEU A 26 5.57 -1.23 1.63
C LEU A 26 5.27 -2.63 2.13
N ARG A 27 4.11 -2.80 2.75
CA ARG A 27 3.61 -4.12 3.14
C ARG A 27 2.19 -4.32 2.64
N HIS A 28 1.98 -5.37 1.84
CA HIS A 28 0.66 -5.75 1.38
C HIS A 28 -0.19 -6.24 2.56
N MET A 29 -1.43 -5.76 2.64
CA MET A 29 -2.39 -6.16 3.67
C MET A 29 -3.39 -7.12 3.04
N THR A 30 -3.12 -8.42 3.18
CA THR A 30 -3.85 -9.49 2.49
C THR A 30 -5.19 -9.82 3.13
N THR A 31 -5.35 -9.54 4.42
CA THR A 31 -6.58 -9.82 5.16
C THR A 31 -7.19 -8.54 5.76
N PRO A 32 -8.53 -8.46 5.84
CA PRO A 32 -9.20 -7.36 6.53
C PRO A 32 -8.74 -7.19 7.98
N ALA A 33 -8.48 -8.31 8.68
CA ALA A 33 -8.00 -8.31 10.06
C ALA A 33 -6.67 -7.56 10.23
N MET A 34 -5.77 -7.60 9.24
CA MET A 34 -4.54 -6.80 9.29
C MET A 34 -4.85 -5.30 9.21
N VAL A 35 -5.78 -4.90 8.33
CA VAL A 35 -6.19 -3.50 8.17
C VAL A 35 -6.83 -3.00 9.48
N ASP A 36 -7.70 -3.80 10.07
CA ASP A 36 -8.38 -3.48 11.32
C ASP A 36 -7.38 -3.36 12.48
N ALA A 37 -6.44 -4.30 12.60
CA ALA A 37 -5.40 -4.25 13.64
C ALA A 37 -4.56 -2.97 13.54
N MET A 38 -4.17 -2.57 12.34
CA MET A 38 -3.33 -1.38 12.15
C MET A 38 -4.12 -0.09 12.32
N THR A 39 -5.40 -0.09 11.93
CA THR A 39 -6.31 1.02 12.20
C THR A 39 -6.56 1.18 13.70
N ALA A 40 -6.68 0.08 14.46
CA ALA A 40 -6.85 0.09 15.91
C ALA A 40 -5.62 0.69 16.64
N VAL A 41 -4.43 0.55 16.08
CA VAL A 41 -3.19 1.19 16.58
C VAL A 41 -3.06 2.65 16.08
N GLY A 42 -4.08 3.17 15.41
CA GLY A 42 -4.16 4.56 14.97
C GLY A 42 -3.45 4.84 13.64
N VAL A 43 -3.12 3.82 12.85
CA VAL A 43 -2.58 4.06 11.50
C VAL A 43 -3.70 4.60 10.61
N PRO A 44 -3.53 5.80 10.03
CA PRO A 44 -4.56 6.39 9.17
C PRO A 44 -4.78 5.52 7.93
N THR A 45 -6.01 5.51 7.43
CA THR A 45 -6.38 4.83 6.19
C THR A 45 -6.85 5.85 5.16
N LYS A 46 -6.36 5.73 3.92
CA LYS A 46 -6.73 6.63 2.82
C LYS A 46 -7.08 5.82 1.57
N GLN A 47 -8.23 6.12 0.99
CA GLN A 47 -8.62 5.60 -0.31
C GLN A 47 -8.12 6.53 -1.41
N VAL A 48 -7.51 5.95 -2.44
CA VAL A 48 -6.92 6.66 -3.57
C VAL A 48 -7.25 5.95 -4.87
N ASN A 49 -7.29 6.71 -5.96
CA ASN A 49 -7.35 6.16 -7.31
C ASN A 49 -5.96 5.70 -7.78
N ARG A 50 -5.89 5.04 -8.93
CA ARG A 50 -4.65 4.53 -9.53
C ARG A 50 -3.54 5.58 -9.62
N VAL A 51 -3.88 6.78 -10.10
CA VAL A 51 -2.90 7.86 -10.29
C VAL A 51 -2.36 8.34 -8.96
N GLY A 52 -3.24 8.57 -7.98
CA GLY A 52 -2.84 8.97 -6.62
C GLY A 52 -1.99 7.91 -5.93
N PHE A 53 -2.30 6.63 -6.14
CA PHE A 53 -1.55 5.52 -5.58
C PHE A 53 -0.08 5.53 -6.03
N TYR A 54 0.17 5.59 -7.35
CA TYR A 54 1.54 5.63 -7.86
C TYR A 54 2.30 6.92 -7.48
N ASN A 55 1.60 8.06 -7.43
CA ASN A 55 2.22 9.32 -6.97
C ASN A 55 2.70 9.20 -5.51
N ILE A 56 1.93 8.55 -4.63
CA ILE A 56 2.32 8.34 -3.24
C ILE A 56 3.49 7.36 -3.12
N LEU A 57 3.50 6.28 -3.92
CA LEU A 57 4.65 5.37 -3.91
C LEU A 57 5.93 6.06 -4.36
N SER A 58 5.84 6.85 -5.43
CA SER A 58 6.97 7.62 -5.94
C SER A 58 7.47 8.63 -4.90
N SER A 59 6.58 9.35 -4.22
CA SER A 59 6.98 10.31 -3.17
C SER A 59 7.62 9.64 -1.95
N LEU A 60 7.25 8.39 -1.67
CA LEU A 60 7.84 7.57 -0.61
C LEU A 60 9.09 6.79 -1.07
N SER A 61 9.55 6.99 -2.31
CA SER A 61 10.70 6.28 -2.89
C SER A 61 10.53 4.75 -2.89
N ILE A 62 9.30 4.30 -3.15
CA ILE A 62 8.96 2.87 -3.31
C ILE A 62 8.89 2.57 -4.80
N PRO A 63 9.73 1.65 -5.33
CA PRO A 63 9.70 1.30 -6.74
C PRO A 63 8.44 0.49 -7.07
N ARG A 64 7.90 0.67 -8.28
CA ARG A 64 6.71 -0.08 -8.74
C ARG A 64 6.93 -1.59 -8.76
N SER A 65 8.16 -2.05 -8.96
CA SER A 65 8.53 -3.46 -8.85
C SER A 65 8.34 -4.07 -7.45
N ALA A 66 8.20 -3.24 -6.41
CA ALA A 66 7.84 -3.70 -5.07
C ALA A 66 6.34 -4.02 -4.92
N LEU A 67 5.50 -3.58 -5.86
CA LEU A 67 4.09 -3.94 -5.90
C LEU A 67 3.92 -5.37 -6.40
N ARG A 68 3.72 -6.28 -5.46
CA ARG A 68 3.47 -7.69 -5.74
C ARG A 68 2.46 -8.26 -4.77
N GLY A 69 1.93 -9.44 -5.10
CA GLY A 69 1.25 -10.28 -4.11
C GLY A 69 2.18 -10.54 -2.93
N ASP A 70 1.64 -10.49 -1.72
CA ASP A 70 2.37 -10.69 -0.46
C ASP A 70 3.64 -9.82 -0.31
N ALA A 71 3.61 -8.60 -0.88
CA ALA A 71 4.75 -7.71 -0.80
C ALA A 71 5.10 -7.37 0.66
N ASP A 72 6.37 -7.60 1.02
CA ASP A 72 7.01 -7.07 2.22
C ASP A 72 8.33 -6.43 1.79
N TYR A 73 8.25 -5.16 1.42
CA TYR A 73 9.35 -4.36 0.94
C TYR A 73 9.81 -3.40 2.04
N ALA A 74 11.10 -3.43 2.33
CA ALA A 74 11.75 -2.44 3.18
C ALA A 74 13.15 -2.19 2.60
N ALA A 75 13.37 -0.97 2.10
CA ALA A 75 14.71 -0.50 1.78
C ALA A 75 15.21 0.34 2.94
N ARG A 76 16.23 -0.18 3.65
CA ARG A 76 17.00 0.58 4.63
C ARG A 76 17.77 1.72 3.96
#